data_AF-A0A453P0Z5-F1
#
_entry.id   AF-A0A453P0Z5-F1
#
_cell.length_a   1.000
_cell.length_b   1.000
_cell.length_c   1.000
_cell.angle_alpha   90.00
_cell.angle_beta   90.00
_cell.angle_gamma   90.00
#
_symmetry.space_group_name_H-M   'P 1'
#
loop_
_entity.id
_entity.type
_entity.pdbx_description
1 polymer ?
#
loop_
_entity_poly.entity_id
_entity_poly.type
_entity_poly.pdbx_seq_one_letter_code
_entity_poly.pdbx_strand_id
1 'polypeptide(L)'
;KRNDGCFLLTLQDGDIINIDVTIYLNGYHGDTSRTYLCGEVDEPTKQLVKVTKECMLRGISACKHGVSFKAIGERISEHVNKYGYSIDPFIGHGVGTIFHSEPIIWHTYDYEPGFMVAGQTFTIGKPLPWPSSSR
;
A
#
# COMPACT_ATOMS: atom_id res chain seq x y z
N LYS A 1 35.07 -13.00 -4.00
CA LYS A 1 34.32 -13.15 -5.27
C LYS A 1 33.74 -14.56 -5.30
N ARG A 2 32.48 -14.73 -4.93
CA ARG A 2 31.75 -15.96 -5.26
C ARG A 2 31.24 -15.78 -6.68
N ASN A 3 31.51 -16.78 -7.50
CA ASN A 3 31.48 -16.76 -8.96
C ASN A 3 30.34 -17.68 -9.45
N ASP A 4 29.22 -17.60 -8.75
CA ASP A 4 27.92 -18.17 -9.07
C ASP A 4 27.10 -17.01 -9.64
N GLY A 5 26.73 -17.09 -10.92
CA GLY A 5 26.00 -16.04 -11.66
C GLY A 5 24.59 -15.71 -11.13
N CYS A 6 24.34 -15.90 -9.84
CA CYS A 6 23.17 -15.44 -9.10
C CYS A 6 23.54 -14.13 -8.39
N PHE A 7 23.09 -13.01 -8.95
CA PHE A 7 23.18 -11.71 -8.27
C PHE A 7 22.15 -11.69 -7.13
N LEU A 8 22.44 -12.37 -6.03
CA LEU A 8 21.64 -12.26 -4.81
C LEU A 8 21.87 -10.87 -4.22
N LEU A 9 20.90 -9.98 -4.44
CA LEU A 9 20.80 -8.72 -3.73
C LEU A 9 20.59 -9.02 -2.25
N THR A 10 21.62 -8.74 -1.45
CA THR A 10 21.58 -8.86 0.00
C THR A 10 21.10 -7.52 0.55
N LEU A 11 20.12 -7.54 1.46
CA LEU A 11 19.69 -6.34 2.18
C LEU A 11 20.85 -5.72 2.94
N GLN A 12 21.03 -4.42 2.77
CA GLN A 12 22.07 -3.63 3.44
C GLN A 12 21.47 -2.81 4.58
N ASP A 13 22.33 -2.38 5.49
CA ASP A 13 22.00 -1.36 6.48
C ASP A 13 21.55 -0.07 5.76
N GLY A 14 20.46 0.54 6.23
CA GLY A 14 19.84 1.71 5.62
C GLY A 14 18.82 1.40 4.51
N ASP A 15 18.65 0.14 4.11
CA ASP A 15 17.61 -0.24 3.14
C ASP A 15 16.21 -0.27 3.77
N ILE A 16 15.19 -0.20 2.92
CA ILE A 16 13.82 -0.57 3.27
C ILE A 16 13.33 -1.66 2.33
N ILE A 17 12.49 -2.56 2.84
CA ILE A 17 11.91 -3.65 2.05
C ILE A 17 10.40 -3.74 2.29
N ASN A 18 9.63 -3.79 1.23
CA ASN A 18 8.21 -4.13 1.29
C ASN A 18 8.07 -5.62 1.00
N ILE A 19 7.35 -6.31 1.88
CA ILE A 19 7.02 -7.72 1.74
C ILE A 19 5.52 -7.76 1.52
N ASP A 20 5.11 -8.23 0.34
CA ASP A 20 3.72 -8.40 -0.07
C ASP A 20 3.40 -9.89 -0.15
N VAL A 21 2.38 -10.33 0.59
CA VAL A 21 2.06 -11.74 0.80
C VAL A 21 0.60 -11.98 0.51
N THR A 22 0.36 -12.83 -0.49
CA THR A 22 -0.94 -13.39 -0.78
C THR A 22 -0.96 -14.89 -0.51
N ILE A 23 -1.96 -15.36 0.22
CA ILE A 23 -2.21 -16.79 0.45
C ILE A 23 -3.47 -17.21 -0.30
N TYR A 24 -3.45 -18.40 -0.90
CA TYR A 24 -4.65 -19.05 -1.44
C TYR A 24 -4.99 -20.30 -0.61
N LEU A 25 -6.18 -20.31 -0.01
CA LEU A 25 -6.64 -21.41 0.84
C LEU A 25 -8.15 -21.62 0.67
N ASN A 26 -8.57 -22.88 0.50
CA ASN A 26 -9.98 -23.28 0.39
C ASN A 26 -10.80 -22.46 -0.63
N GLY A 27 -10.18 -22.04 -1.73
CA GLY A 27 -10.86 -21.28 -2.78
C GLY A 27 -10.75 -19.75 -2.64
N TYR A 28 -10.09 -19.22 -1.61
CA TYR A 28 -10.02 -17.79 -1.33
C TYR A 28 -8.59 -17.27 -1.23
N HIS A 29 -8.39 -16.04 -1.70
CA HIS A 29 -7.18 -15.25 -1.54
C HIS A 29 -7.27 -14.36 -0.30
N GLY A 30 -6.19 -14.28 0.47
CA GLY A 30 -5.99 -13.27 1.51
C GLY A 30 -4.69 -12.53 1.24
N ASP A 31 -4.71 -11.21 1.32
CA ASP A 31 -3.64 -10.35 0.80
C ASP A 31 -3.23 -9.24 1.77
N THR A 32 -1.93 -9.06 1.98
CA THR A 32 -1.39 -8.03 2.88
C THR A 32 0.07 -7.73 2.58
N SER A 33 0.45 -6.46 2.76
CA SER A 33 1.85 -6.05 2.66
C SER A 33 2.30 -5.14 3.80
N ARG A 34 3.63 -5.09 4.00
CA ARG A 34 4.24 -4.18 4.95
C ARG A 34 5.67 -3.82 4.54
N THR A 35 6.03 -2.55 4.74
CA THR A 35 7.41 -2.07 4.62
C THR A 35 8.15 -2.16 5.95
N TYR A 36 9.37 -2.70 5.91
CA TYR A 36 10.29 -2.89 7.03
C TYR A 36 11.57 -2.07 6.82
N LEU A 37 12.15 -1.62 7.92
CA LEU A 37 13.44 -0.93 7.95
C LEU A 37 14.56 -1.95 8.17
N CYS A 38 15.64 -1.85 7.40
CA CYS A 38 16.81 -2.74 7.51
C CYS A 38 17.93 -1.99 8.24
N GLY A 39 18.15 -2.33 9.52
CA GLY A 39 19.16 -1.66 10.35
C GLY A 39 18.85 -0.18 10.59
N GLU A 40 19.88 0.67 10.51
CA GLU A 40 19.77 2.12 10.75
C GLU A 40 19.42 2.89 9.48
N VAL A 41 18.13 3.20 9.32
CA VAL A 41 17.60 3.98 8.20
C VAL A 41 17.59 5.48 8.52
N ASP A 42 17.78 6.33 7.51
CA ASP A 42 17.72 7.79 7.67
C ASP A 42 16.31 8.29 8.08
N GLU A 43 16.25 9.44 8.75
CA GLU A 43 15.00 10.00 9.27
C GLU A 43 13.95 10.32 8.17
N PRO A 44 14.32 10.91 7.01
CA PRO A 44 13.38 11.06 5.89
C PRO A 44 12.73 9.75 5.43
N THR A 45 13.51 8.67 5.31
CA THR A 45 12.99 7.36 4.90
C THR A 45 12.14 6.71 6.01
N LYS A 46 12.53 6.84 7.28
CA LYS A 46 11.70 6.43 8.43
C LYS A 46 10.36 7.17 8.43
N GLN A 47 10.37 8.48 8.17
CA GLN A 47 9.17 9.30 8.05
C GLN A 47 8.29 8.83 6.90
N LEU A 48 8.86 8.55 5.73
CA LEU A 48 8.11 8.02 4.59
C LEU A 48 7.36 6.74 4.98
N VAL A 49 8.05 5.74 5.52
CA VAL A 49 7.43 4.45 5.93
C VAL A 49 6.33 4.65 6.97
N LYS A 50 6.54 5.56 7.93
CA LYS A 50 5.52 5.92 8.92
C LYS A 50 4.29 6.54 8.26
N VAL A 51 4.48 7.53 7.39
CA VAL A 51 3.37 8.23 6.71
C VAL A 51 2.63 7.27 5.77
N THR A 52 3.32 6.34 5.09
CA THR A 52 2.70 5.27 4.30
C THR A 52 1.71 4.46 5.14
N LYS A 53 2.13 4.03 6.34
CA LYS A 53 1.28 3.27 7.27
C LYS A 53 0.10 4.10 7.78
N GLU A 54 0.32 5.37 8.09
CA GLU A 54 -0.74 6.28 8.53
C GLU A 54 -1.78 6.52 7.44
N CYS A 55 -1.36 6.65 6.17
CA CYS A 55 -2.27 6.75 5.02
C CYS A 55 -3.18 5.52 4.92
N MET A 56 -2.60 4.31 4.99
CA MET A 56 -3.37 3.06 4.98
C MET A 56 -4.42 3.04 6.11
N LEU A 57 -4.03 3.38 7.34
CA LEU A 57 -4.94 3.41 8.48
C LEU A 57 -6.06 4.46 8.33
N ARG A 58 -5.76 5.60 7.71
CA ARG A 58 -6.76 6.63 7.39
C ARG A 58 -7.72 6.22 6.27
N GLY A 59 -7.24 5.51 5.27
CA GLY A 59 -8.10 4.88 4.27
C GLY A 59 -9.06 3.88 4.91
N ILE A 60 -8.55 3.03 5.80
CA ILE A 60 -9.36 2.05 6.53
C ILE A 60 -10.43 2.74 7.39
N SER A 61 -10.10 3.86 8.05
CA SER A 61 -11.07 4.57 8.90
C SER A 61 -12.20 5.25 8.11
N ALA A 62 -12.06 5.44 6.79
CA ALA A 62 -13.14 5.90 5.92
C ALA A 62 -14.16 4.79 5.60
N CYS A 63 -13.82 3.52 5.83
CA CYS A 63 -14.61 2.40 5.37
C CYS A 63 -15.88 2.20 6.20
N LYS A 64 -17.04 2.34 5.56
CA LYS A 64 -18.35 2.10 6.19
C LYS A 64 -19.40 1.84 5.11
N HIS A 65 -20.41 1.02 5.45
CA HIS A 65 -21.55 0.80 4.55
C HIS A 65 -22.19 2.12 4.08
N GLY A 66 -22.42 2.23 2.78
CA GLY A 66 -23.02 3.40 2.13
C GLY A 66 -22.06 4.56 1.87
N VAL A 67 -20.80 4.47 2.31
CA VAL A 67 -19.77 5.49 2.02
C VAL A 67 -19.17 5.23 0.64
N SER A 68 -18.88 6.30 -0.10
CA SER A 68 -18.23 6.18 -1.41
C SER A 68 -16.77 5.74 -1.30
N PHE A 69 -16.27 4.93 -2.24
CA PHE A 69 -14.86 4.55 -2.29
C PHE A 69 -13.91 5.75 -2.36
N LYS A 70 -14.36 6.86 -2.97
CA LYS A 70 -13.64 8.15 -3.05
C LYS A 70 -13.15 8.66 -1.69
N ALA A 71 -13.90 8.38 -0.63
CA ALA A 71 -13.54 8.80 0.72
C ALA A 71 -12.18 8.22 1.16
N ILE A 72 -11.77 7.06 0.65
CA ILE A 72 -10.46 6.48 0.92
C ILE A 72 -9.35 7.37 0.33
N GLY A 73 -9.46 7.68 -0.96
CA GLY A 73 -8.51 8.53 -1.68
C GLY A 73 -8.44 9.95 -1.13
N GLU A 74 -9.58 10.53 -0.73
CA GLU A 74 -9.65 11.83 -0.04
C GLU A 74 -8.85 11.82 1.26
N ARG A 75 -9.08 10.83 2.14
CA ARG A 75 -8.39 10.74 3.44
C ARG A 75 -6.89 10.49 3.31
N ILE A 76 -6.49 9.70 2.32
CA ILE A 76 -5.07 9.48 2.01
C ILE A 76 -4.45 10.79 1.51
N SER A 77 -5.06 11.43 0.51
CA SER A 77 -4.57 12.68 -0.09
C SER A 77 -4.43 13.81 0.92
N GLU A 78 -5.42 13.99 1.81
CA GLU A 78 -5.37 14.97 2.91
C GLU A 78 -4.17 14.77 3.84
N HIS A 79 -3.79 13.51 4.10
CA HIS A 79 -2.65 13.21 4.96
C HIS A 79 -1.33 13.42 4.23
N VAL A 80 -1.23 12.92 2.99
CA VAL A 80 -0.04 13.02 2.15
C VAL A 80 0.37 14.47 1.87
N ASN A 81 -0.61 15.33 1.57
CA ASN A 81 -0.37 16.75 1.26
C ASN A 81 0.36 17.51 2.39
N LYS A 82 0.28 17.03 3.64
CA LYS A 82 0.98 17.66 4.78
C LYS A 82 2.49 17.41 4.77
N TYR A 83 2.94 16.38 4.05
CA TYR A 83 4.35 15.98 3.98
C TYR A 83 4.98 16.27 2.61
N GLY A 84 4.19 16.74 1.63
CA GLY A 84 4.69 17.03 0.28
C GLY A 84 5.09 15.79 -0.53
N TYR A 85 4.66 14.60 -0.13
CA TYR A 85 4.87 13.38 -0.91
C TYR A 85 3.86 13.28 -2.07
N SER A 86 4.22 12.52 -3.11
CA SER A 86 3.26 12.06 -4.11
C SER A 86 2.60 10.74 -3.67
N ILE A 87 1.50 10.39 -4.34
CA ILE A 87 0.81 9.11 -4.18
C ILE A 87 1.28 8.18 -5.30
N ASP A 88 1.49 6.92 -4.96
CA ASP A 88 1.86 5.85 -5.89
C ASP A 88 0.68 5.56 -6.86
N PRO A 89 0.90 5.35 -8.17
CA PRO A 89 -0.16 5.00 -9.11
C PRO A 89 -0.78 3.60 -8.89
N PHE A 90 -0.18 2.74 -8.06
CA PHE A 90 -0.81 1.46 -7.70
C PHE A 90 -2.09 1.66 -6.88
N ILE A 91 -3.05 0.75 -7.08
CA ILE A 91 -4.39 0.80 -6.50
C ILE A 91 -4.63 -0.41 -5.58
N GLY A 92 -5.62 -0.31 -4.69
CA GLY A 92 -6.21 -1.48 -4.06
C GLY A 92 -7.25 -2.15 -4.97
N HIS A 93 -7.72 -3.32 -4.57
CA HIS A 93 -8.63 -4.14 -5.36
C HIS A 93 -9.54 -4.99 -4.46
N GLY A 94 -10.68 -5.42 -5.00
CA GLY A 94 -11.46 -6.51 -4.44
C GLY A 94 -10.66 -7.80 -4.38
N VAL A 95 -10.81 -8.54 -3.29
CA VAL A 95 -10.11 -9.82 -3.07
C VAL A 95 -11.07 -10.83 -2.45
N GLY A 96 -10.99 -12.08 -2.91
CA GLY A 96 -11.85 -13.17 -2.48
C GLY A 96 -11.55 -14.45 -3.25
N THR A 97 -12.52 -15.01 -3.97
CA THR A 97 -12.28 -16.17 -4.85
C THR A 97 -11.49 -15.82 -6.11
N ILE A 98 -11.44 -14.54 -6.45
CA ILE A 98 -10.59 -13.95 -7.49
C ILE A 98 -9.56 -13.08 -6.78
N PHE A 99 -8.29 -13.17 -7.19
CA PHE A 99 -7.20 -12.42 -6.56
C PHE A 99 -7.37 -10.90 -6.73
N HIS A 100 -7.46 -10.44 -7.99
CA HIS A 100 -7.72 -9.03 -8.31
C HIS A 100 -9.10 -8.92 -8.98
N SER A 101 -10.03 -8.23 -8.32
CA SER A 101 -11.39 -8.03 -8.80
C SER A 101 -11.90 -6.65 -8.41
N GLU A 102 -13.11 -6.30 -8.86
CA GLU A 102 -13.80 -5.11 -8.36
C GLU A 102 -14.10 -5.24 -6.86
N PRO A 103 -14.07 -4.14 -6.09
CA PRO A 103 -13.94 -2.75 -6.53
C PRO A 103 -12.47 -2.35 -6.77
N ILE A 104 -12.23 -1.46 -7.74
CA ILE A 104 -10.99 -0.69 -7.82
C ILE A 104 -10.94 0.35 -6.69
N ILE A 105 -9.84 0.38 -5.92
CA ILE A 105 -9.66 1.30 -4.80
C ILE A 105 -8.51 2.26 -5.10
N TRP A 106 -8.84 3.49 -5.49
CA TRP A 106 -7.84 4.53 -5.69
C TRP A 106 -7.31 5.08 -4.36
N HIS A 107 -6.01 5.32 -4.30
CA HIS A 107 -5.38 6.03 -3.18
C HIS A 107 -5.31 7.54 -3.40
N THR A 108 -5.52 7.99 -4.63
CA THR A 108 -5.72 9.40 -4.99
C THR A 108 -7.19 9.76 -4.94
N TYR A 109 -7.49 11.06 -4.97
CA TYR A 109 -8.83 11.52 -5.35
C TYR A 109 -9.19 10.98 -6.75
N ASP A 110 -10.39 10.42 -6.89
CA ASP A 110 -10.92 9.91 -8.16
C ASP A 110 -12.38 10.37 -8.38
N TYR A 111 -12.85 10.25 -9.62
CA TYR A 111 -14.23 10.55 -9.99
C TYR A 111 -15.11 9.30 -10.18
N GLU A 112 -14.58 8.10 -9.94
CA GLU A 112 -15.24 6.82 -10.20
C GLU A 112 -16.45 6.61 -9.28
N PRO A 113 -17.62 6.23 -9.81
CA PRO A 113 -18.80 5.99 -8.99
C PRO A 113 -18.63 4.69 -8.18
N GLY A 114 -19.25 4.63 -7.00
CA GLY A 114 -19.29 3.40 -6.21
C GLY A 114 -19.45 3.67 -4.73
N PHE A 115 -20.11 2.75 -4.05
CA PHE A 115 -20.40 2.81 -2.62
C PHE A 115 -20.09 1.46 -1.97
N MET A 116 -19.48 1.51 -0.79
CA MET A 116 -19.14 0.33 -0.02
C MET A 116 -20.39 -0.37 0.49
N VAL A 117 -20.44 -1.69 0.34
CA VAL A 117 -21.53 -2.52 0.85
C VAL A 117 -21.03 -3.40 1.99
N ALA A 118 -21.86 -3.63 3.02
CA ALA A 118 -21.50 -4.51 4.12
C ALA A 118 -21.21 -5.93 3.59
N GLY A 119 -20.12 -6.56 4.07
CA GLY A 119 -19.66 -7.87 3.61
C GLY A 119 -18.74 -7.84 2.38
N GLN A 120 -18.56 -6.69 1.75
CA GLN A 120 -17.57 -6.53 0.68
C GLN A 120 -16.15 -6.61 1.23
N THR A 121 -15.24 -7.25 0.47
CA THR A 121 -13.84 -7.47 0.86
C THR A 121 -12.92 -6.89 -0.20
N PHE A 122 -11.99 -6.01 0.20
CA PHE A 122 -11.04 -5.34 -0.69
C PHE A 122 -9.79 -4.92 0.08
N THR A 123 -8.72 -4.58 -0.64
CA THR A 123 -7.44 -4.13 -0.09
C THR A 123 -7.33 -2.60 -0.12
N ILE A 124 -6.57 -2.05 0.83
CA ILE A 124 -5.99 -0.70 0.75
C ILE A 124 -4.48 -0.91 0.73
N GLY A 125 -3.90 -0.95 -0.48
CA GLY A 125 -2.48 -1.20 -0.71
C GLY A 125 -1.54 -0.07 -0.26
N LYS A 126 -0.26 -0.17 -0.61
CA LYS A 126 0.79 0.82 -0.29
C LYS A 126 0.57 2.12 -1.08
N PRO A 127 0.23 3.26 -0.44
CA PRO A 127 -0.17 4.47 -1.17
C PRO A 127 0.98 5.42 -1.52
N LEU A 128 2.19 5.27 -0.98
CA LEU A 128 3.30 6.20 -1.24
C LEU A 128 4.40 5.53 -2.05
N PRO A 129 5.11 6.26 -2.94
CA PRO A 129 6.18 5.71 -3.74
C PRO A 129 7.37 5.30 -2.87
N TRP A 130 8.31 4.59 -3.49
CA TRP A 130 9.63 4.39 -2.90
C TRP A 130 10.37 5.73 -2.72
N PRO A 131 11.30 5.84 -1.75
CA PRO A 131 12.16 7.01 -1.66
C PRO A 131 12.81 7.27 -3.02
N SER A 132 12.79 8.51 -3.49
CA SER A 132 13.58 8.91 -4.65
C SER A 132 15.05 8.65 -4.30
N SER A 133 15.64 7.60 -4.88
CA SER A 133 17.02 7.24 -4.59
C SER A 133 17.96 8.35 -5.07
N SER A 134 18.92 8.71 -4.23
CA SER A 134 20.22 9.27 -4.66
C SER A 134 21.27 8.15 -4.79
N ARG A 135 20.82 6.94 -5.17
CA ARG A 135 21.68 5.82 -5.57
C ARG A 135 21.41 5.49 -7.03
#